data_AF-A0A0F9G3P4-F1
#
_entry.id   AF-A0A0F9G3P4-F1
#
_cell.length_a   1.000
_cell.length_b   1.000
_cell.length_c   1.000
_cell.angle_alpha   90.00
_cell.angle_beta   90.00
_cell.angle_gamma   90.00
#
_symmetry.space_group_name_H-M   'P 1'
#
loop_
_entity.id
_entity.type
_entity.pdbx_description
1 polymer ?
#
loop_
_entity_poly.entity_id
_entity_poly.type
_entity_poly.pdbx_seq_one_letter_code
_entity_poly.pdbx_strand_id
1 'polypeptide(L)'
;MIMLLITISSSMVSAFGQFETYENLEYGFSIEYSSGWIIDDDLPQKNPWIEIVAILPDQDYWSKGIYVNLWKNYFTVTPQEHLERHNENALTWCSSRSVENDGFTCGNYLLLNVEPTLVDDKEAYLLEEVWTRIDNDKSSEVLLYNLQVFDGNDIWTVLSESVKDELNESDNFLIKVIDSFALLQNTSQEMQETIILSPLKQLKNGILPQDIKCKEGLILTIKISDGSPACVKSETKAKLIERGWASN
;
A
#
# COMPACT_ATOMS: atom_id res chain seq x y z
N MET A 1 -51.70 29.65 13.16
CA MET A 1 -50.84 29.60 14.36
C MET A 1 -51.23 28.32 15.08
N ILE A 2 -50.55 27.19 14.93
CA ILE A 2 -49.14 26.89 15.20
C ILE A 2 -48.65 25.85 14.18
N MET A 3 -47.52 26.13 13.52
CA MET A 3 -46.81 25.19 12.64
C MET A 3 -45.88 24.38 13.54
N LEU A 4 -46.12 23.07 13.66
CA LEU A 4 -45.31 22.18 14.49
C LEU A 4 -44.00 21.89 13.74
N LEU A 5 -42.93 22.61 14.09
CA LEU A 5 -41.57 22.30 13.64
C LEU A 5 -41.09 21.07 14.41
N ILE A 6 -41.07 19.92 13.74
CA ILE A 6 -40.34 18.74 14.21
C ILE A 6 -38.86 19.03 13.95
N THR A 7 -38.15 19.48 14.99
CA THR A 7 -36.69 19.54 14.98
C THR A 7 -36.17 18.10 15.05
N ILE A 8 -35.69 17.57 13.93
CA ILE A 8 -34.90 16.34 13.94
C ILE A 8 -33.58 16.70 14.60
N SER A 9 -33.40 16.25 15.84
CA SER A 9 -32.13 16.36 16.56
C SER A 9 -31.07 15.57 15.81
N SER A 10 -30.11 16.28 15.23
CA SER A 10 -28.87 15.72 14.70
C SER A 10 -28.04 15.16 15.86
N SER A 11 -28.31 13.93 16.26
CA SER A 11 -27.46 13.18 17.17
C SER A 11 -27.56 11.69 16.87
N MET A 12 -26.38 11.12 16.57
CA MET A 12 -26.05 9.71 16.27
C MET A 12 -25.77 9.43 14.79
N VAL A 13 -24.70 10.03 14.27
CA VAL A 13 -23.83 9.32 13.31
C VAL A 13 -23.11 8.27 14.15
N SER A 14 -23.57 7.03 14.06
CA SER A 14 -22.84 5.88 14.58
C SER A 14 -21.48 5.82 13.88
N ALA A 15 -20.40 5.83 14.65
CA ALA A 15 -19.04 5.62 14.17
C ALA A 15 -18.89 4.18 13.64
N PHE A 16 -19.31 3.94 12.40
CA PHE A 16 -18.79 2.89 11.55
C PHE A 16 -17.81 3.57 10.60
N GLY A 17 -16.53 3.15 10.61
CA GLY A 17 -15.48 3.75 9.79
C GLY A 17 -15.90 3.80 8.32
N GLN A 18 -15.83 4.99 7.72
CA GLN A 18 -16.01 5.16 6.28
C GLN A 18 -14.76 4.57 5.60
N PHE A 19 -14.95 3.74 4.58
CA PHE A 19 -13.85 3.23 3.75
C PHE A 19 -13.78 4.07 2.48
N GLU A 20 -12.57 4.26 1.98
CA GLU A 20 -12.26 4.90 0.70
C GLU A 20 -11.63 3.88 -0.23
N THR A 21 -11.77 4.08 -1.53
CA THR A 21 -11.14 3.24 -2.56
C THR A 21 -9.90 3.94 -3.09
N TYR A 22 -8.77 3.23 -3.07
CA TYR A 22 -7.57 3.61 -3.78
C TYR A 22 -7.50 2.83 -5.09
N GLU A 23 -7.32 3.54 -6.20
CA GLU A 23 -7.12 2.95 -7.52
C GLU A 23 -5.74 3.32 -8.05
N ASN A 24 -5.00 2.33 -8.52
CA ASN A 24 -3.73 2.53 -9.20
C ASN A 24 -3.85 2.07 -10.64
N LEU A 25 -4.08 3.01 -11.55
CA LEU A 25 -4.21 2.74 -12.99
C LEU A 25 -2.87 2.37 -13.67
N GLU A 26 -1.73 2.73 -13.07
CA GLU A 26 -0.40 2.36 -13.60
C GLU A 26 -0.18 0.85 -13.50
N TYR A 27 -0.59 0.26 -12.38
CA TYR A 27 -0.44 -1.15 -12.08
C TYR A 27 -1.72 -1.96 -12.30
N GLY A 28 -2.88 -1.30 -12.41
CA GLY A 28 -4.16 -1.92 -12.73
C GLY A 28 -4.78 -2.65 -11.54
N PHE A 29 -4.90 -2.00 -10.39
CA PHE A 29 -5.61 -2.56 -9.24
C PHE A 29 -6.40 -1.50 -8.46
N SER A 30 -7.33 -1.97 -7.64
CA SER A 30 -8.04 -1.19 -6.63
C SER A 30 -8.05 -1.89 -5.28
N ILE A 31 -8.14 -1.13 -4.20
CA ILE A 31 -8.29 -1.64 -2.83
C ILE A 31 -9.03 -0.63 -1.95
N GLU A 32 -9.87 -1.10 -1.04
CA GLU A 32 -10.45 -0.26 0.00
C GLU A 32 -9.51 -0.10 1.19
N TYR A 33 -9.57 1.06 1.83
CA TYR A 33 -8.83 1.37 3.04
C TYR A 33 -9.65 2.26 3.96
N SER A 34 -9.24 2.40 5.22
CA SER A 34 -9.94 3.28 6.17
C SER A 34 -9.78 4.75 5.76
N SER A 35 -10.89 5.49 5.67
CA SER A 35 -10.87 6.92 5.36
C SER A 35 -9.91 7.68 6.28
N GLY A 36 -9.13 8.58 5.68
CA GLY A 36 -8.17 9.44 6.39
C GLY A 36 -6.80 8.80 6.65
N TRP A 37 -6.58 7.55 6.26
CA TRP A 37 -5.23 6.99 6.22
C TRP A 37 -4.40 7.64 5.11
N ILE A 38 -3.10 7.70 5.31
CA ILE A 38 -2.12 8.27 4.42
C ILE A 38 -1.77 7.23 3.35
N ILE A 39 -1.82 7.64 2.09
CA ILE A 39 -1.34 6.85 0.95
C ILE A 39 0.10 7.31 0.63
N ASP A 40 1.04 6.38 0.64
CA ASP A 40 2.41 6.56 0.16
C ASP A 40 2.66 5.64 -1.04
N ASP A 41 2.70 6.23 -2.24
CA ASP A 41 2.90 5.55 -3.53
C ASP A 41 4.23 5.95 -4.23
N ASP A 42 5.10 6.68 -3.53
CA ASP A 42 6.42 7.12 -4.01
C ASP A 42 7.55 6.34 -3.34
N LEU A 43 7.33 5.04 -3.17
CA LEU A 43 8.21 4.16 -2.44
C LEU A 43 9.48 3.81 -3.26
N PRO A 44 10.62 3.61 -2.58
CA PRO A 44 11.83 3.16 -3.25
C PRO A 44 11.63 1.75 -3.83
N GLN A 45 11.93 1.60 -5.11
CA GLN A 45 11.88 0.32 -5.80
C GLN A 45 12.85 -0.66 -5.12
N LYS A 46 12.32 -1.80 -4.68
CA LYS A 46 13.09 -2.93 -4.17
C LYS A 46 13.33 -3.93 -5.30
N ASN A 47 14.28 -4.84 -5.11
CA ASN A 47 14.56 -5.94 -6.03
C ASN A 47 14.66 -7.19 -5.16
N PRO A 48 13.91 -8.28 -5.42
CA PRO A 48 13.18 -8.60 -6.67
C PRO A 48 11.71 -8.14 -6.77
N TRP A 49 11.15 -7.44 -5.79
CA TRP A 49 9.75 -7.01 -5.82
C TRP A 49 9.59 -5.49 -5.81
N ILE A 50 8.50 -5.03 -6.39
CA ILE A 50 8.08 -3.63 -6.45
C ILE A 50 7.10 -3.41 -5.32
N GLU A 51 7.42 -2.51 -4.40
CA GLU A 51 6.46 -2.00 -3.41
C GLU A 51 5.69 -0.84 -4.05
N ILE A 52 4.39 -1.04 -4.31
CA ILE A 52 3.60 -0.11 -5.12
C ILE A 52 2.97 0.98 -4.27
N VAL A 53 2.40 0.60 -3.12
CA VAL A 53 1.77 1.52 -2.19
C VAL A 53 1.82 0.98 -0.77
N ALA A 54 2.02 1.88 0.18
CA ALA A 54 1.78 1.69 1.61
C ALA A 54 0.64 2.61 2.02
N ILE A 55 -0.37 2.08 2.72
CA ILE A 55 -1.49 2.85 3.25
C ILE A 55 -1.48 2.71 4.77
N LEU A 56 -1.26 3.82 5.47
CA LEU A 56 -0.94 3.85 6.90
C LEU A 56 -1.86 4.82 7.66
N PRO A 57 -2.25 4.53 8.91
CA PRO A 57 -3.06 5.46 9.69
C PRO A 57 -2.33 6.77 10.02
N ASP A 58 -1.00 6.72 10.19
CA ASP A 58 -0.12 7.88 10.31
C ASP A 58 1.30 7.55 9.81
N GLN A 59 2.18 8.57 9.69
CA GLN A 59 3.52 8.42 9.10
C GLN A 59 4.52 7.64 9.97
N ASP A 60 4.25 7.51 11.28
CA ASP A 60 5.13 6.87 12.26
C ASP A 60 4.51 5.56 12.82
N TYR A 61 3.35 5.14 12.30
CA TYR A 61 2.59 4.00 12.79
C TYR A 61 3.12 2.69 12.23
N TRP A 62 4.00 2.04 12.99
CA TRP A 62 4.47 0.69 12.68
C TRP A 62 3.45 -0.40 13.00
N SER A 63 2.44 -0.10 13.83
CA SER A 63 1.57 -1.14 14.41
C SER A 63 0.36 -1.49 13.56
N LYS A 64 0.13 -0.83 12.41
CA LYS A 64 -0.96 -1.16 11.48
C LYS A 64 -0.73 -0.56 10.10
N GLY A 65 -0.98 -1.35 9.04
CA GLY A 65 -0.76 -0.88 7.68
C GLY A 65 -1.27 -1.82 6.61
N ILE A 66 -1.40 -1.29 5.40
CA ILE A 66 -1.72 -2.05 4.18
C ILE A 66 -0.60 -1.83 3.18
N TYR A 67 -0.11 -2.89 2.55
CA TYR A 67 0.95 -2.81 1.55
C TYR A 67 0.59 -3.64 0.34
N VAL A 68 0.71 -3.06 -0.85
CA VAL A 68 0.53 -3.80 -2.11
C VAL A 68 1.87 -3.88 -2.82
N ASN A 69 2.31 -5.10 -3.10
CA ASN A 69 3.57 -5.37 -3.80
C ASN A 69 3.33 -6.24 -5.03
N LEU A 70 4.26 -6.14 -5.99
CA LEU A 70 4.29 -6.93 -7.21
C LEU A 70 5.66 -7.57 -7.42
N TRP A 71 5.68 -8.90 -7.51
CA TRP A 71 6.84 -9.72 -7.80
C TRP A 71 6.84 -10.03 -9.31
N LYS A 72 7.56 -9.23 -10.10
CA LYS A 72 7.56 -9.36 -11.57
C LYS A 72 8.44 -10.50 -12.04
N ASN A 73 7.93 -11.32 -12.96
CA ASN A 73 8.63 -12.46 -13.56
C ASN A 73 9.28 -13.38 -12.52
N TYR A 74 8.67 -13.47 -11.34
CA TYR A 74 9.23 -14.20 -10.22
C TYR A 74 9.01 -15.71 -10.35
N PHE A 75 8.08 -16.13 -11.22
CA PHE A 75 7.63 -17.51 -11.29
C PHE A 75 8.37 -18.38 -12.32
N THR A 76 8.96 -19.48 -11.83
CA THR A 76 9.46 -20.64 -12.61
C THR A 76 9.00 -21.98 -12.00
N VAL A 77 7.99 -21.95 -11.14
CA VAL A 77 7.59 -22.99 -10.17
C VAL A 77 6.07 -23.01 -10.04
N THR A 78 5.47 -23.92 -9.28
CA THR A 78 4.02 -23.96 -9.04
C THR A 78 3.60 -23.09 -7.83
N PRO A 79 2.33 -22.63 -7.72
CA PRO A 79 1.84 -21.90 -6.54
C PRO A 79 2.08 -22.64 -5.23
N GLN A 80 1.85 -23.96 -5.19
CA GLN A 80 2.11 -24.78 -4.01
C GLN A 80 3.59 -24.75 -3.58
N GLU A 81 4.54 -24.91 -4.53
CA GLU A 81 5.98 -24.82 -4.24
C GLU A 81 6.41 -23.41 -3.83
N HIS A 82 5.68 -22.37 -4.23
CA HIS A 82 5.91 -21.01 -3.77
C HIS A 82 5.49 -20.85 -2.31
N LEU A 83 4.31 -21.34 -1.94
CA LEU A 83 3.79 -21.28 -0.57
C LEU A 83 4.68 -22.03 0.43
N GLU A 84 5.25 -23.18 0.04
CA GLU A 84 6.22 -23.91 0.86
C GLU A 84 7.47 -23.06 1.15
N ARG A 85 8.02 -22.41 0.11
CA ARG A 85 9.18 -21.51 0.25
C ARG A 85 8.84 -20.22 0.99
N HIS A 86 7.61 -19.74 0.88
CA HIS A 86 7.17 -18.54 1.58
C HIS A 86 7.37 -18.67 3.10
N ASN A 87 6.95 -19.79 3.68
CA ASN A 87 7.11 -20.03 5.12
C ASN A 87 8.58 -20.07 5.55
N GLU A 88 9.45 -20.73 4.78
CA GLU A 88 10.90 -20.77 5.06
C GLU A 88 11.54 -19.38 4.95
N ASN A 89 11.15 -18.60 3.93
CA ASN A 89 11.63 -17.24 3.72
C ASN A 89 11.16 -16.31 4.85
N ALA A 90 9.92 -16.43 5.30
CA ALA A 90 9.38 -15.63 6.39
C ALA A 90 10.08 -15.93 7.72
N LEU A 91 10.36 -17.20 8.02
CA LEU A 91 11.18 -17.61 9.17
C LEU A 91 12.60 -17.04 9.09
N THR A 92 13.21 -17.09 7.92
CA THR A 92 14.55 -16.54 7.67
C THR A 92 14.57 -15.02 7.84
N TRP A 93 13.57 -14.33 7.28
CA TRP A 93 13.40 -12.89 7.45
C TRP A 93 13.24 -12.51 8.93
N CYS A 94 12.35 -13.19 9.65
CA CYS A 94 12.09 -12.93 11.06
C CYS A 94 13.37 -13.12 11.91
N SER A 95 14.07 -14.24 11.72
CA SER A 95 15.32 -14.52 12.44
C SER A 95 16.48 -13.58 12.07
N SER A 96 16.42 -12.92 10.91
CA SER A 96 17.41 -11.93 10.48
C SER A 96 17.20 -10.53 11.07
N ARG A 97 16.04 -10.22 11.65
CA ARG A 97 15.73 -8.88 12.19
C ARG A 97 16.59 -8.58 13.41
N SER A 98 17.14 -7.36 13.47
CA SER A 98 18.00 -6.89 14.56
C SER A 98 17.70 -5.45 14.96
N VAL A 99 17.85 -5.13 16.26
CA VAL A 99 17.65 -3.75 16.73
C VAL A 99 18.61 -2.76 16.04
N GLU A 100 19.85 -3.16 15.78
CA GLU A 100 20.86 -2.30 15.16
C GLU A 100 20.48 -1.85 13.75
N ASN A 101 19.95 -2.77 12.93
CA ASN A 101 19.66 -2.48 11.52
C ASN A 101 18.20 -2.11 11.26
N ASP A 102 17.28 -2.70 12.03
CA ASP A 102 15.84 -2.64 11.77
C ASP A 102 15.06 -1.87 12.85
N GLY A 103 15.69 -1.60 14.00
CA GLY A 103 15.04 -0.99 15.16
C GLY A 103 14.17 -1.95 15.97
N PHE A 104 14.08 -3.24 15.59
CA PHE A 104 13.34 -4.27 16.32
C PHE A 104 13.93 -5.65 16.05
N THR A 105 13.57 -6.64 16.89
CA THR A 105 13.72 -8.06 16.56
C THR A 105 12.37 -8.71 16.33
N CYS A 106 12.39 -9.81 15.60
CA CYS A 106 11.21 -10.64 15.37
C CYS A 106 11.38 -11.99 16.08
N GLY A 107 10.28 -12.51 16.65
CA GLY A 107 10.22 -13.81 17.29
C GLY A 107 8.88 -14.51 17.06
N ASN A 108 8.80 -15.79 17.40
CA ASN A 108 7.56 -16.59 17.39
C ASN A 108 6.72 -16.49 16.10
N TYR A 109 7.37 -16.36 14.94
CA TYR A 109 6.66 -16.39 13.66
C TYR A 109 5.94 -17.74 13.49
N LEU A 110 4.66 -17.67 13.12
CA LEU A 110 3.81 -18.81 12.84
C LEU A 110 2.90 -18.49 11.64
N LEU A 111 2.87 -19.38 10.65
CA LEU A 111 1.83 -19.43 9.64
C LEU A 111 0.63 -20.19 10.22
N LEU A 112 -0.45 -19.47 10.51
CA LEU A 112 -1.64 -20.00 11.19
C LEU A 112 -2.57 -20.71 10.22
N ASN A 113 -2.81 -20.12 9.05
CA ASN A 113 -3.71 -20.66 8.05
C ASN A 113 -3.25 -20.31 6.62
N VAL A 114 -3.62 -21.17 5.67
CA VAL A 114 -3.48 -20.92 4.23
C VAL A 114 -4.80 -21.31 3.57
N GLU A 115 -5.54 -20.32 3.11
CA GLU A 115 -6.85 -20.51 2.48
C GLU A 115 -6.77 -20.27 0.97
N PRO A 116 -6.99 -21.30 0.13
CA PRO A 116 -7.13 -21.10 -1.31
C PRO A 116 -8.37 -20.24 -1.61
N THR A 117 -8.22 -19.26 -2.49
CA THR A 117 -9.28 -18.33 -2.90
C THR A 117 -9.11 -17.95 -4.38
N LEU A 118 -9.95 -17.03 -4.86
CA LEU A 118 -9.87 -16.47 -6.20
C LEU A 118 -9.98 -14.95 -6.15
N VAL A 119 -9.17 -14.28 -6.97
CA VAL A 119 -9.27 -12.84 -7.21
C VAL A 119 -9.35 -12.61 -8.71
N ASP A 120 -10.47 -12.11 -9.20
CA ASP A 120 -10.72 -11.88 -10.63
C ASP A 120 -10.34 -13.08 -11.52
N ASP A 121 -10.89 -14.24 -11.16
CA ASP A 121 -10.68 -15.56 -11.79
C ASP A 121 -9.23 -16.09 -11.73
N LYS A 122 -8.36 -15.46 -10.95
CA LYS A 122 -6.98 -15.91 -10.73
C LYS A 122 -6.87 -16.71 -9.45
N GLU A 123 -6.06 -17.75 -9.51
CA GLU A 123 -5.66 -18.54 -8.35
C GLU A 123 -4.99 -17.63 -7.33
N ALA A 124 -5.45 -17.68 -6.10
CA ALA A 124 -4.94 -16.87 -5.00
C ALA A 124 -4.95 -17.65 -3.69
N TYR A 125 -4.16 -17.21 -2.74
CA TYR A 125 -4.10 -17.80 -1.41
C TYR A 125 -4.05 -16.69 -0.36
N LEU A 126 -4.92 -16.79 0.64
CA LEU A 126 -4.91 -15.93 1.81
C LEU A 126 -4.16 -16.63 2.94
N LEU A 127 -3.03 -16.05 3.33
CA LEU A 127 -2.21 -16.53 4.44
C LEU A 127 -2.54 -15.70 5.68
N GLU A 128 -2.79 -16.38 6.80
CA GLU A 128 -2.92 -15.76 8.11
C GLU A 128 -1.65 -16.06 8.92
N GLU A 129 -0.96 -15.00 9.33
CA GLU A 129 0.37 -15.08 9.92
C GLU A 129 0.41 -14.29 11.23
N VAL A 130 1.15 -14.81 12.20
CA VAL A 130 1.41 -14.09 13.45
C VAL A 130 2.89 -14.10 13.76
N TRP A 131 3.40 -13.00 14.30
CA TRP A 131 4.77 -12.91 14.79
C TRP A 131 4.84 -11.94 15.95
N THR A 132 5.95 -11.98 16.69
CA THR A 132 6.21 -11.11 17.83
C THR A 132 7.24 -10.05 17.45
N ARG A 133 6.87 -8.79 17.50
CA ARG A 133 7.80 -7.66 17.44
C ARG A 133 8.34 -7.37 18.83
N ILE A 134 9.66 -7.22 18.94
CA ILE A 134 10.31 -6.82 20.19
C ILE A 134 11.14 -5.55 19.95
N ASP A 135 10.79 -4.48 20.66
CA ASP A 135 11.44 -3.17 20.59
C ASP A 135 11.54 -2.57 22.01
N ASN A 136 12.76 -2.18 22.42
CA ASN A 136 13.02 -1.56 23.73
C ASN A 136 12.36 -2.30 24.92
N ASP A 137 12.55 -3.63 24.98
CA ASP A 137 11.96 -4.56 25.97
C ASP A 137 10.43 -4.69 25.95
N LYS A 138 9.74 -4.05 25.00
CA LYS A 138 8.31 -4.25 24.76
C LYS A 138 8.10 -5.31 23.69
N SER A 139 7.16 -6.21 23.95
CA SER A 139 6.77 -7.29 23.05
C SER A 139 5.34 -7.06 22.60
N SER A 140 5.10 -7.11 21.30
CA SER A 140 3.77 -6.99 20.69
C SER A 140 3.55 -8.12 19.70
N GLU A 141 2.44 -8.85 19.82
CA GLU A 141 1.99 -9.77 18.79
C GLU A 141 1.43 -8.97 17.61
N VAL A 142 1.90 -9.26 16.41
CA VAL A 142 1.45 -8.68 15.15
C VAL A 142 0.72 -9.77 14.37
N LEU A 143 -0.54 -9.50 14.01
CA LEU A 143 -1.33 -10.32 13.11
C LEU A 143 -1.24 -9.73 11.70
N LEU A 144 -0.98 -10.58 10.72
CA LEU A 144 -0.81 -10.21 9.31
C LEU A 144 -1.67 -11.13 8.45
N TYR A 145 -2.47 -10.52 7.56
CA TYR A 145 -3.06 -11.21 6.43
C TYR A 145 -2.27 -10.90 5.17
N ASN A 146 -1.87 -11.95 4.45
CA ASN A 146 -1.09 -11.87 3.23
C ASN A 146 -1.84 -12.58 2.10
N LEU A 147 -2.51 -11.80 1.25
CA LEU A 147 -3.16 -12.30 0.05
C LEU A 147 -2.14 -12.36 -1.09
N GLN A 148 -1.92 -13.55 -1.63
CA GLN A 148 -1.04 -13.80 -2.78
C GLN A 148 -1.87 -14.18 -4.00
N VAL A 149 -1.86 -13.34 -5.04
CA VAL A 149 -2.60 -13.57 -6.30
C VAL A 149 -1.62 -13.89 -7.43
N PHE A 150 -1.83 -15.02 -8.09
CA PHE A 150 -0.94 -15.52 -9.15
C PHE A 150 -1.48 -15.08 -10.52
N ASP A 151 -0.73 -14.22 -11.22
CA ASP A 151 -1.11 -13.67 -12.53
C ASP A 151 -0.02 -13.96 -13.57
N GLY A 152 -0.15 -15.08 -14.27
CA GLY A 152 0.88 -15.54 -15.21
C GLY A 152 2.19 -15.84 -14.49
N ASN A 153 3.23 -15.04 -14.75
CA ASN A 153 4.55 -15.17 -14.10
C ASN A 153 4.76 -14.16 -12.96
N ASP A 154 3.74 -13.37 -12.65
CA ASP A 154 3.78 -12.34 -11.62
C ASP A 154 3.00 -12.81 -10.38
N ILE A 155 3.39 -12.28 -9.22
CA ILE A 155 2.65 -12.46 -7.97
C ILE A 155 2.33 -11.10 -7.40
N TRP A 156 1.05 -10.85 -7.14
CA TRP A 156 0.61 -9.74 -6.32
C TRP A 156 0.56 -10.18 -4.86
N THR A 157 1.10 -9.37 -3.97
CA THR A 157 0.96 -9.62 -2.52
C THR A 157 0.33 -8.40 -1.86
N VAL A 158 -0.80 -8.59 -1.20
CA VAL A 158 -1.47 -7.58 -0.38
C VAL A 158 -1.31 -7.99 1.08
N LEU A 159 -0.58 -7.16 1.82
CA LEU A 159 -0.31 -7.33 3.24
C LEU A 159 -1.22 -6.39 4.01
N SER A 160 -1.92 -6.89 5.02
CA SER A 160 -2.74 -6.10 5.94
C SER A 160 -2.39 -6.53 7.36
N GLU A 161 -1.71 -5.66 8.11
CA GLU A 161 -1.18 -6.00 9.44
C GLU A 161 -1.74 -5.09 10.54
N SER A 162 -1.79 -5.62 11.76
CA SER A 162 -2.08 -4.86 12.98
C SER A 162 -1.43 -5.53 14.19
N VAL A 163 -1.10 -4.75 15.21
CA VAL A 163 -0.87 -5.28 16.56
C VAL A 163 -2.17 -5.90 17.05
N LYS A 164 -2.09 -7.14 17.53
CA LYS A 164 -3.23 -7.98 17.90
C LYS A 164 -4.07 -7.38 19.03
N ASP A 165 -3.43 -6.76 20.01
CA ASP A 165 -4.11 -6.09 21.13
C ASP A 165 -4.88 -4.83 20.71
N GLU A 166 -4.58 -4.27 19.53
CA GLU A 166 -5.28 -3.11 18.96
C GLU A 166 -6.46 -3.51 18.08
N LEU A 167 -6.64 -4.81 17.80
CA LEU A 167 -7.80 -5.32 17.10
C LEU A 167 -8.96 -5.46 18.09
N ASN A 168 -10.01 -4.66 17.92
CA ASN A 168 -11.25 -4.92 18.67
C ASN A 168 -12.00 -6.11 18.05
N GLU A 169 -12.85 -6.80 18.83
CA GLU A 169 -13.67 -7.93 18.33
C GLU A 169 -14.60 -7.57 17.15
N SER A 170 -14.85 -6.27 16.92
CA SER A 170 -15.59 -5.75 15.76
C SER A 170 -14.72 -5.42 14.54
N ASP A 171 -13.39 -5.39 14.70
CA ASP A 171 -12.45 -4.93 13.69
C ASP A 171 -12.08 -6.05 12.71
N ASN A 172 -13.04 -6.44 11.88
CA ASN A 172 -12.79 -7.18 10.63
C ASN A 172 -12.07 -6.31 9.57
N PHE A 173 -11.40 -5.23 9.98
CA PHE A 173 -10.71 -4.30 9.08
C PHE A 173 -9.69 -5.03 8.21
N LEU A 174 -8.88 -5.91 8.80
CA LEU A 174 -7.81 -6.57 8.07
C LEU A 174 -8.35 -7.42 6.92
N ILE A 175 -9.33 -8.28 7.21
CA ILE A 175 -9.98 -9.15 6.23
C ILE A 175 -10.77 -8.30 5.22
N LYS A 176 -11.50 -7.27 5.66
CA LYS A 176 -12.28 -6.42 4.76
C LYS A 176 -11.41 -5.72 3.72
N VAL A 177 -10.23 -5.23 4.11
CA VAL A 177 -9.28 -4.64 3.17
C VAL A 177 -8.82 -5.68 2.16
N ILE A 178 -8.46 -6.87 2.63
CA ILE A 178 -8.02 -7.97 1.76
C ILE A 178 -9.11 -8.35 0.75
N ASP A 179 -10.35 -8.52 1.20
CA ASP A 179 -11.50 -8.90 0.36
C ASP A 179 -11.85 -7.84 -0.70
N SER A 180 -11.43 -6.59 -0.49
CA SER A 180 -11.69 -5.48 -1.40
C SER A 180 -10.66 -5.35 -2.53
N PHE A 181 -9.55 -6.10 -2.47
CA PHE A 181 -8.53 -6.05 -3.49
C PHE A 181 -9.05 -6.63 -4.80
N ALA A 182 -8.88 -5.88 -5.89
CA ALA A 182 -9.26 -6.30 -7.23
C ALA A 182 -8.21 -5.85 -8.25
N LEU A 183 -7.98 -6.68 -9.26
CA LEU A 183 -7.21 -6.36 -10.45
C LEU A 183 -8.15 -5.72 -11.48
N LEU A 184 -7.82 -4.50 -11.88
CA LEU A 184 -8.52 -3.80 -12.93
C LEU A 184 -8.10 -4.44 -14.26
N GLN A 185 -8.92 -5.35 -14.78
CA GLN A 185 -8.68 -5.90 -16.11
C GLN A 185 -8.74 -4.75 -17.13
N ASN A 186 -7.67 -4.59 -17.91
CA ASN A 186 -7.73 -3.86 -19.16
C ASN A 186 -8.73 -4.59 -20.06
N THR A 187 -9.98 -4.13 -20.09
CA THR A 187 -10.91 -4.47 -21.16
C THR A 187 -10.21 -4.05 -22.44
N SER A 188 -9.82 -5.04 -23.23
CA SER A 188 -9.13 -4.86 -24.49
C SER A 188 -10.07 -4.11 -25.45
N GLN A 189 -9.97 -2.77 -25.49
CA GLN A 189 -9.84 -1.93 -26.69
C GLN A 189 -9.92 -0.43 -26.36
N GLU A 190 -8.82 0.28 -26.66
CA GLU A 190 -8.66 1.73 -26.87
C GLU A 190 -9.31 2.71 -25.87
N MET A 191 -8.57 2.99 -24.80
CA MET A 191 -8.09 4.35 -24.60
C MET A 191 -6.65 4.25 -24.08
N GLN A 192 -5.67 4.47 -24.96
CA GLN A 192 -4.29 4.68 -24.52
C GLN A 192 -4.23 6.05 -23.83
N GLU A 193 -4.81 6.15 -22.64
CA GLU A 193 -4.42 7.19 -21.71
C GLU A 193 -2.94 6.92 -21.44
N THR A 194 -2.09 7.83 -21.88
CA THR A 194 -0.65 7.67 -21.70
C THR A 194 -0.41 7.69 -20.21
N ILE A 195 -0.12 6.52 -19.61
CA ILE A 195 0.15 6.40 -18.18
C ILE A 195 1.35 7.31 -17.86
N ILE A 196 1.08 8.49 -17.29
CA ILE A 196 2.12 9.42 -16.86
C ILE A 196 2.63 8.96 -15.50
N LEU A 197 3.81 8.34 -15.50
CA LEU A 197 4.52 7.90 -14.29
C LEU A 197 4.80 9.09 -13.36
N SER A 198 5.06 8.84 -12.06
CA SER A 198 5.48 9.91 -11.15
C SER A 198 6.79 10.58 -11.61
N PRO A 199 7.06 11.84 -11.26
CA PRO A 199 8.26 12.57 -11.70
C PRO A 199 9.56 11.83 -11.39
N LEU A 200 9.67 11.26 -10.19
CA LEU A 200 10.85 10.51 -9.77
C LEU A 200 10.97 9.18 -10.52
N LYS A 201 9.87 8.50 -10.81
CA LYS A 201 9.88 7.29 -11.67
C LYS A 201 10.33 7.62 -13.09
N GLN A 202 9.86 8.73 -13.67
CA GLN A 202 10.31 9.18 -15.00
C GLN A 202 11.81 9.47 -15.01
N LEU A 203 12.32 10.18 -14.00
CA LEU A 203 13.75 10.47 -13.85
C LEU A 203 14.57 9.18 -13.75
N LYS A 204 14.13 8.22 -12.93
CA LYS A 204 14.79 6.91 -12.77
C LYS A 204 14.79 6.10 -14.06
N ASN A 205 13.78 6.28 -14.92
CA ASN A 205 13.71 5.67 -16.26
C ASN A 205 14.55 6.41 -17.31
N GLY A 206 15.36 7.39 -16.90
CA GLY A 206 16.29 8.11 -17.78
C GLY A 206 15.67 9.29 -18.53
N ILE A 207 14.44 9.69 -18.19
CA ILE A 207 13.86 10.94 -18.70
C ILE A 207 14.59 12.10 -18.03
N LEU A 208 15.07 13.05 -18.83
CA LEU A 208 15.75 14.22 -18.31
C LEU A 208 14.79 15.05 -17.43
N PRO A 209 15.28 15.68 -16.34
CA PRO A 209 14.43 16.45 -15.42
C PRO A 209 13.46 17.42 -16.11
N GLN A 210 13.90 18.10 -17.17
CA GLN A 210 13.11 19.05 -17.95
C GLN A 210 12.06 18.42 -18.88
N ASP A 211 12.21 17.14 -19.22
CA ASP A 211 11.34 16.42 -20.15
C ASP A 211 10.23 15.62 -19.43
N ILE A 212 10.25 15.63 -18.10
CA ILE A 212 9.27 14.96 -17.26
C ILE A 212 7.88 15.52 -17.50
N LYS A 213 6.94 14.61 -17.74
CA LYS A 213 5.53 14.92 -17.97
C LYS A 213 4.77 14.93 -16.66
N CYS A 214 3.85 15.86 -16.51
CA CYS A 214 2.94 15.89 -15.38
C CYS A 214 1.55 15.47 -15.82
N LYS A 215 0.80 14.85 -14.90
CA LYS A 215 -0.64 14.63 -15.05
C LYS A 215 -1.36 15.97 -15.27
N GLU A 216 -2.53 15.92 -15.88
CA GLU A 216 -3.32 17.12 -16.19
C GLU A 216 -3.54 17.98 -14.94
N GLY A 217 -3.41 19.31 -15.09
CA GLY A 217 -3.55 20.27 -13.99
C GLY A 217 -2.33 20.41 -13.06
N LEU A 218 -1.28 19.59 -13.25
CA LEU A 218 -0.02 19.71 -12.53
C LEU A 218 1.09 20.29 -13.45
N ILE A 219 2.02 21.01 -12.85
CA ILE A 219 3.18 21.59 -13.53
C ILE A 219 4.48 21.08 -12.94
N LEU A 220 5.46 20.86 -13.81
CA LEU A 220 6.79 20.41 -13.44
C LEU A 220 7.52 21.51 -12.67
N THR A 221 8.14 21.11 -11.57
CA THR A 221 9.02 21.94 -10.74
C THR A 221 10.24 21.12 -10.38
N ILE A 222 11.42 21.72 -10.45
CA ILE A 222 12.69 21.06 -10.11
C ILE A 222 13.25 21.70 -8.85
N LYS A 223 13.55 20.86 -7.86
CA LYS A 223 14.14 21.28 -6.60
C LYS A 223 15.57 21.75 -6.82
N ILE A 224 15.92 22.91 -6.26
CA ILE A 224 17.24 23.53 -6.46
C ILE A 224 18.36 22.70 -5.82
N SER A 225 18.10 22.09 -4.65
CA SER A 225 19.17 21.48 -3.84
C SER A 225 19.75 20.21 -4.45
N ASP A 226 18.94 19.41 -5.13
CA ASP A 226 19.31 18.06 -5.58
C ASP A 226 18.83 17.75 -7.01
N GLY A 227 18.15 18.70 -7.68
CA GLY A 227 17.63 18.50 -9.02
C GLY A 227 16.44 17.55 -9.10
N SER A 228 15.85 17.17 -7.96
CA SER A 228 14.69 16.26 -7.96
C SER A 228 13.44 16.94 -8.55
N PRO A 229 12.73 16.26 -9.47
CA PRO A 229 11.52 16.77 -10.09
C PRO A 229 10.28 16.47 -9.23
N ALA A 230 9.31 17.38 -9.26
CA ALA A 230 7.99 17.23 -8.67
C ALA A 230 6.92 17.83 -9.59
N CYS A 231 5.75 17.21 -9.64
CA CYS A 231 4.58 17.74 -10.32
C CYS A 231 3.64 18.32 -9.27
N VAL A 232 3.44 19.63 -9.30
CA VAL A 232 2.68 20.36 -8.29
C VAL A 232 1.65 21.27 -8.95
N LYS A 233 0.65 21.73 -8.19
CA LYS A 233 -0.28 22.77 -8.70
C LYS A 233 0.47 24.09 -8.90
N SER A 234 -0.02 24.93 -9.81
CA SER A 234 0.57 26.24 -10.10
C SER A 234 0.75 27.12 -8.86
N GLU A 235 -0.25 27.16 -7.98
CA GLU A 235 -0.20 27.89 -6.70
C GLU A 235 0.88 27.35 -5.75
N THR A 236 1.11 26.04 -5.76
CA THR A 236 2.16 25.41 -4.96
C THR A 236 3.54 25.74 -5.52
N LYS A 237 3.71 25.75 -6.86
CA LYS A 237 4.99 26.16 -7.47
C LYS A 237 5.38 27.58 -7.05
N ALA A 238 4.43 28.53 -7.06
CA ALA A 238 4.69 29.90 -6.61
C ALA A 238 5.22 29.96 -5.16
N LYS A 239 4.57 29.24 -4.24
CA LYS A 239 5.01 29.13 -2.84
C LYS A 239 6.39 28.46 -2.71
N LEU A 240 6.68 27.46 -3.54
CA LEU A 240 7.99 26.78 -3.54
C LEU A 240 9.12 27.70 -4.02
N ILE A 241 8.83 28.58 -4.98
CA ILE A 241 9.78 29.61 -5.44
C ILE A 241 10.03 30.66 -4.35
N GLU A 242 8.96 31.17 -3.72
CA GLU A 242 9.07 32.12 -2.61
C GLU A 242 9.91 31.58 -1.44
N ARG A 243 9.86 30.26 -1.23
CA ARG A 243 10.61 29.54 -0.19
C ARG A 243 12.02 29.13 -0.62
N GLY A 244 12.44 29.44 -1.84
CA GLY A 244 13.75 29.05 -2.38
C GLY A 244 13.92 27.54 -2.58
N TRP A 245 12.82 26.78 -2.63
CA TRP A 245 12.86 25.34 -2.91
C TRP A 245 12.99 25.07 -4.41
N ALA A 246 12.37 25.92 -5.24
CA ALA A 246 12.39 25.84 -6.71
C ALA A 246 12.84 27.16 -7.35
N SER A 247 13.32 27.06 -8.59
CA SER A 247 13.57 28.23 -9.46
C SER A 247 12.44 28.39 -10.48
N ASN A 248 12.32 29.60 -11.04
CA ASN A 248 11.26 29.98 -11.99
C ASN A 248 11.29 29.12 -13.26
#